data_AF-A0AAF0VR46-F1
#
_entry.id   AF-A0AAF0VR46-F1
#
_cell.length_a   1.000
_cell.length_b   1.000
_cell.length_c   1.000
_cell.angle_alpha   90.00
_cell.angle_beta   90.00
_cell.angle_gamma   90.00
#
_symmetry.space_group_name_H-M   'P 1'
#
loop_
_entity.id
_entity.type
_entity.pdbx_description
1 polymer ?
#
loop_
_entity_poly.entity_id
_entity_poly.type
_entity_poly.pdbx_seq_one_letter_code
_entity_poly.pdbx_strand_id
1 'polypeptide(L)'
;MTDQPLTAADAALRERITELSVHIPCGGLRGPVQRTLWQSCRHEDSPQKWEGVDVSRHDDLCIVCFRATAGGISRWSWLACADCRSVNDAIAQVWGFRPFALGRHSLMNGIGLRGGASPEVQQRQAERLSEFAGGDWRLKGWRDHEYRLMTARFEPDADVPLREWQQAWPPGPAASREAFAQLIGPTFPLGRP
;
A
#
# COMPACT_ATOMS: atom_id res chain seq x y z
N MET A 1 8.17 26.64 8.95
CA MET A 1 8.42 25.74 7.82
C MET A 1 9.86 25.92 7.39
N THR A 2 10.73 24.95 7.62
CA THR A 2 12.03 24.96 6.93
C THR A 2 11.77 24.41 5.53
N ASP A 3 11.57 25.30 4.56
CA ASP A 3 11.75 24.95 3.15
C ASP A 3 13.20 24.53 3.01
N GLN A 4 13.44 23.24 3.23
CA GLN A 4 14.74 22.68 2.96
C GLN A 4 14.91 22.77 1.44
N PRO A 5 15.93 23.48 0.95
CA PRO A 5 16.12 23.62 -0.48
C PRO A 5 16.28 22.23 -1.10
N LEU A 6 15.60 21.99 -2.22
CA LEU A 6 15.70 20.74 -2.93
C LEU A 6 17.15 20.49 -3.34
N THR A 7 17.58 19.23 -3.30
CA THR A 7 18.84 18.83 -3.93
C THR A 7 18.71 19.02 -5.45
N ALA A 8 19.84 19.16 -6.15
CA ALA A 8 19.82 19.28 -7.61
C ALA A 8 19.17 18.05 -8.27
N ALA A 9 19.35 16.86 -7.68
CA ALA A 9 18.73 15.62 -8.14
C ALA A 9 17.20 15.65 -7.99
N ASP A 10 16.70 16.06 -6.82
CA ASP A 10 15.25 16.17 -6.58
C ASP A 10 14.62 17.29 -7.41
N ALA A 11 15.32 18.41 -7.65
CA ALA A 11 14.85 19.47 -8.53
C ALA A 11 14.68 18.97 -9.98
N ALA A 12 15.71 18.33 -10.53
CA ALA A 12 15.66 17.75 -11.89
C ALA A 12 14.59 16.64 -12.00
N LEU A 13 14.40 15.85 -10.94
CA LEU A 13 13.33 14.86 -10.85
C LEU A 13 11.95 15.52 -10.95
N ARG A 14 11.73 16.61 -10.19
CA ARG A 14 10.46 17.34 -10.16
C ARG A 14 10.15 18.08 -11.45
N GLU A 15 11.17 18.48 -12.20
CA GLU A 15 11.01 19.02 -13.55
C GLU A 15 10.62 17.94 -14.57
N ARG A 16 11.15 16.72 -14.42
CA ARG A 16 10.92 15.61 -15.35
C ARG A 16 9.56 14.94 -15.21
N ILE A 17 9.06 14.75 -13.99
CA ILE A 17 7.80 14.04 -13.74
C ILE A 17 6.65 15.05 -13.70
N THR A 18 5.79 15.00 -14.71
CA THR A 18 4.66 15.93 -14.87
C THR A 18 3.33 15.38 -14.35
N GLU A 19 3.26 14.09 -14.04
CA GLU A 19 2.07 13.42 -13.50
C GLU A 19 2.47 12.33 -12.50
N LEU A 20 1.53 11.94 -11.63
CA LEU A 20 1.77 10.91 -10.63
C LEU A 20 2.25 9.60 -11.28
N SER A 21 3.42 9.14 -10.85
CA SER A 21 4.14 8.05 -11.48
C SER A 21 4.57 6.99 -10.46
N VAL A 22 4.59 5.73 -10.88
CA VAL A 22 5.18 4.61 -10.15
C VAL A 22 6.69 4.70 -10.27
N HIS A 23 7.37 4.85 -9.14
CA HIS A 23 8.82 4.75 -9.10
C HIS A 23 9.22 3.27 -9.05
N ILE A 24 9.68 2.74 -10.18
CA ILE A 24 9.91 1.31 -10.40
C ILE A 24 10.79 0.65 -9.31
N PRO A 25 11.93 1.24 -8.88
CA PRO A 25 12.77 0.69 -7.82
C PRO A 25 12.09 0.43 -6.47
N CYS A 26 11.06 1.20 -6.09
CA CYS A 26 10.45 1.08 -4.75
C CYS A 26 8.94 0.81 -4.72
N GLY A 27 8.24 0.97 -5.84
CA GLY A 27 6.78 0.85 -5.91
C GLY A 27 6.02 1.98 -5.22
N GLY A 28 6.75 3.01 -4.75
CA GLY A 28 6.14 4.24 -4.28
C GLY A 28 5.62 5.06 -5.44
N LEU A 29 4.51 5.75 -5.22
CA LEU A 29 4.02 6.76 -6.16
C LEU A 29 4.71 8.10 -5.84
N ARG A 30 5.27 8.76 -6.84
CA ARG A 30 5.82 10.11 -6.74
C ARG A 30 5.41 10.99 -7.90
N GLY A 31 5.35 12.29 -7.67
CA GLY A 31 4.88 13.26 -8.66
C GLY A 31 3.84 14.23 -8.11
N PRO A 32 3.30 15.13 -8.96
CA PRO A 32 2.29 16.09 -8.54
C PRO A 32 0.94 15.42 -8.23
N VAL A 33 0.27 15.83 -7.14
CA VAL A 33 -0.98 15.22 -6.61
C VAL A 33 -2.09 16.24 -6.33
N GLN A 34 -1.85 17.50 -6.68
CA GLN A 34 -2.77 18.65 -6.72
C GLN A 34 -1.97 19.81 -7.33
N ARG A 35 -2.56 21.00 -7.52
CA ARG A 35 -1.85 22.12 -8.18
C ARG A 35 -0.52 22.54 -7.51
N THR A 36 -0.35 22.26 -6.22
CA THR A 36 0.81 22.74 -5.44
C THR A 36 1.51 21.66 -4.63
N LEU A 37 0.97 20.43 -4.61
CA LEU A 37 1.51 19.35 -3.78
C LEU A 37 2.25 18.34 -4.64
N TRP A 38 3.42 17.95 -4.15
CA TRP A 38 4.28 16.90 -4.64
C TRP A 38 4.25 15.73 -3.67
N GLN A 39 3.95 14.54 -4.17
CA GLN A 39 4.09 13.32 -3.42
C GLN A 39 5.51 12.79 -3.61
N SER A 40 6.20 12.56 -2.50
CA SER A 40 7.54 11.99 -2.53
C SER A 40 7.54 10.49 -2.26
N CYS A 41 8.48 9.77 -2.86
CA CYS A 41 8.83 8.41 -2.47
C CYS A 41 10.05 8.38 -1.53
N ARG A 42 10.37 7.21 -0.99
CA ARG A 42 11.51 7.01 -0.07
C ARG A 42 12.92 7.20 -0.69
N HIS A 43 13.02 7.35 -2.01
CA HIS A 43 14.30 7.52 -2.72
C HIS A 43 14.59 8.99 -3.08
N GLU A 44 13.74 9.93 -2.66
CA GLU A 44 14.04 11.36 -2.73
C GLU A 44 14.83 11.76 -1.48
N ASP A 45 15.80 12.66 -1.66
CA ASP A 45 16.66 13.15 -0.56
C ASP A 45 15.88 14.12 0.35
N SER A 46 14.98 14.89 -0.25
CA SER A 46 14.19 15.96 0.36
C SER A 46 12.69 15.72 0.15
N PRO A 47 12.11 14.67 0.78
CA PRO A 47 10.71 14.34 0.59
C PRO A 47 9.80 15.48 1.09
N GLN A 48 8.80 15.87 0.29
CA GLN A 48 7.88 16.94 0.69
C GLN A 48 6.99 16.46 1.84
N LYS A 49 6.93 17.28 2.90
CA LYS A 49 5.99 17.10 4.02
C LYS A 49 4.83 18.06 3.84
N TRP A 50 3.61 17.55 3.96
CA TRP A 50 2.37 18.33 3.86
C TRP A 50 1.89 18.71 5.25
N GLU A 51 1.49 19.96 5.43
CA GLU A 51 0.99 20.46 6.70
C GLU A 51 -0.44 19.97 6.97
N GLY A 52 -0.75 19.70 8.25
CA GLY A 52 -2.11 19.38 8.69
C GLY A 52 -2.61 17.97 8.33
N VAL A 53 -1.74 17.08 7.85
CA VAL A 53 -2.10 15.70 7.50
C VAL A 53 -1.29 14.69 8.30
N ASP A 54 -1.86 13.49 8.51
CA ASP A 54 -1.14 12.40 9.20
C ASP A 54 -0.01 11.85 8.32
N VAL A 55 -0.21 11.85 7.00
CA VAL A 55 0.71 11.28 6.02
C VAL A 55 0.74 12.14 4.74
N SER A 56 1.93 12.50 4.29
CA SER A 56 2.16 13.33 3.09
C SER A 56 2.11 12.51 1.79
N ARG A 57 1.04 11.73 1.60
CA ARG A 57 0.75 11.01 0.36
C ARG A 57 -0.74 10.83 0.18
N HIS A 58 -1.22 11.10 -1.03
CA HIS A 58 -2.60 10.98 -1.43
C HIS A 58 -2.89 9.55 -1.92
N ASP A 59 -2.00 9.00 -2.75
CA ASP A 59 -2.18 7.69 -3.35
C ASP A 59 -0.97 6.78 -3.04
N ASP A 60 -1.26 5.52 -2.76
CA ASP A 60 -0.29 4.42 -2.76
C ASP A 60 -0.69 3.41 -3.84
N LEU A 61 0.25 2.66 -4.40
CA LEU A 61 -0.12 1.41 -5.06
C LEU A 61 -0.71 0.44 -4.03
N CYS A 62 -1.80 -0.24 -4.40
CA CYS A 62 -2.42 -1.27 -3.57
C CYS A 62 -1.38 -2.31 -3.14
N ILE A 63 -1.24 -2.54 -1.83
CA ILE A 63 -0.23 -3.47 -1.29
C ILE A 63 -0.45 -4.93 -1.67
N VAL A 64 -1.62 -5.27 -2.21
CA VAL A 64 -1.97 -6.63 -2.62
C VAL A 64 -1.84 -6.81 -4.12
N CYS A 65 -2.58 -6.05 -4.94
CA CYS A 65 -2.52 -6.26 -6.39
C CYS A 65 -1.40 -5.48 -7.08
N PHE A 66 -0.89 -4.41 -6.46
CA PHE A 66 0.02 -3.44 -7.08
C PHE A 66 -0.51 -2.79 -8.37
N ARG A 67 -1.79 -2.93 -8.70
CA ARG A 67 -2.42 -2.39 -9.93
C ARG A 67 -3.20 -1.10 -9.65
N ALA A 68 -4.17 -1.18 -8.75
CA ALA A 68 -5.02 -0.06 -8.35
C ALA A 68 -4.33 0.85 -7.33
N THR A 69 -4.86 2.05 -7.13
CA THR A 69 -4.47 2.90 -6.00
C THR A 69 -5.23 2.58 -4.73
N ALA A 70 -4.60 2.93 -3.62
CA ALA A 70 -5.13 2.96 -2.27
C ALA A 70 -4.56 4.21 -1.57
N GLY A 71 -4.64 4.27 -0.25
CA GLY A 71 -4.03 5.34 0.52
C GLY A 71 -5.00 6.47 0.84
N GLY A 72 -4.42 7.64 1.03
CA GLY A 72 -5.03 8.82 1.61
C GLY A 72 -4.11 9.50 2.61
N ILE A 73 -4.42 10.76 2.88
CA ILE A 73 -3.62 11.67 3.71
C ILE A 73 -3.75 11.41 5.22
N SER A 74 -4.67 10.52 5.63
CA SER A 74 -4.90 10.18 7.03
C SER A 74 -4.27 8.85 7.43
N ARG A 75 -3.95 8.69 8.71
CA ARG A 75 -3.66 7.39 9.34
C ARG A 75 -4.84 6.42 9.27
N TRP A 76 -6.05 6.92 9.03
CA TRP A 76 -7.28 6.14 8.84
C TRP A 76 -7.50 5.67 7.39
N SER A 77 -6.44 5.66 6.58
CA SER A 77 -6.49 5.25 5.18
C SER A 77 -6.17 3.77 4.99
N TRP A 78 -6.67 3.19 3.90
CA TRP A 78 -6.42 1.80 3.53
C TRP A 78 -5.11 1.65 2.75
N LEU A 79 -4.41 0.53 2.93
CA LEU A 79 -3.23 0.13 2.16
C LEU A 79 -3.59 -0.66 0.88
N ALA A 80 -4.86 -1.07 0.75
CA ALA A 80 -5.35 -1.84 -0.38
C ALA A 80 -6.54 -1.16 -1.06
N CYS A 81 -6.66 -1.35 -2.38
CA CYS A 81 -7.76 -0.83 -3.17
C CYS A 81 -9.11 -1.45 -2.75
N ALA A 82 -10.22 -0.85 -3.19
CA ALA A 82 -11.57 -1.29 -2.85
C ALA A 82 -11.83 -2.77 -3.21
N ASP A 83 -11.38 -3.23 -4.38
CA ASP A 83 -11.57 -4.61 -4.82
C ASP A 83 -10.78 -5.59 -3.95
N CYS A 84 -9.51 -5.30 -3.65
CA CYS A 84 -8.70 -6.13 -2.75
C CYS A 84 -9.28 -6.17 -1.33
N ARG A 85 -9.86 -5.07 -0.83
CA ARG A 85 -10.57 -5.08 0.46
C ARG A 85 -11.80 -5.97 0.41
N SER A 86 -12.57 -5.91 -0.67
CA SER A 86 -13.76 -6.75 -0.85
C SER A 86 -13.40 -8.24 -0.88
N VAL A 87 -12.31 -8.61 -1.55
CA VAL A 87 -11.78 -9.99 -1.53
C VAL A 87 -11.30 -10.40 -0.13
N ASN A 88 -10.57 -9.53 0.56
CA ASN A 88 -10.12 -9.76 1.94
C ASN A 88 -11.28 -10.05 2.89
N ASP A 89 -12.36 -9.26 2.78
CA ASP A 89 -13.57 -9.42 3.58
C ASP A 89 -14.33 -10.70 3.20
N ALA A 90 -14.42 -11.04 1.91
CA ALA A 90 -15.03 -12.29 1.47
C ALA A 90 -14.29 -13.53 1.99
N ILE A 91 -12.95 -13.53 1.98
CA ILE A 91 -12.16 -14.59 2.60
C ILE A 91 -12.44 -14.65 4.11
N ALA A 92 -12.55 -13.50 4.77
CA ALA A 92 -12.84 -13.44 6.20
C ALA A 92 -14.19 -14.07 6.56
N GLN A 93 -15.20 -13.96 5.69
CA GLN A 93 -16.47 -14.63 5.89
C GLN A 93 -16.36 -16.16 5.82
N VAL A 94 -15.47 -16.69 4.97
CA VAL A 94 -15.27 -18.14 4.85
C VAL A 94 -14.39 -18.69 5.97
N TRP A 95 -13.31 -18.00 6.33
CA TRP A 95 -12.36 -18.47 7.34
C TRP A 95 -12.76 -18.11 8.78
N GLY A 96 -13.69 -17.16 8.96
CA GLY A 96 -14.04 -16.63 10.28
C GLY A 96 -13.01 -15.64 10.85
N PHE A 97 -11.95 -15.31 10.11
CA PHE A 97 -10.96 -14.31 10.48
C PHE A 97 -10.40 -13.58 9.25
N ARG A 98 -10.02 -12.30 9.43
CA ARG A 98 -9.41 -11.51 8.35
C ARG A 98 -8.01 -12.02 8.03
N PRO A 99 -7.70 -12.31 6.76
CA PRO A 99 -6.41 -12.90 6.42
C PRO A 99 -5.28 -11.87 6.42
N PHE A 100 -5.56 -10.60 6.10
CA PHE A 100 -4.56 -9.52 6.12
C PHE A 100 -5.11 -8.26 6.78
N ALA A 101 -4.21 -7.55 7.47
CA ALA A 101 -4.46 -6.23 8.06
C ALA A 101 -4.18 -5.13 7.02
N LEU A 102 -5.22 -4.72 6.29
CA LEU A 102 -5.09 -3.79 5.15
C LEU A 102 -5.30 -2.32 5.54
N GLY A 103 -5.65 -2.00 6.79
CA GLY A 103 -5.72 -0.63 7.28
C GLY A 103 -4.38 -0.17 7.86
N ARG A 104 -4.03 1.12 7.68
CA ARG A 104 -2.80 1.71 8.26
C ARG A 104 -2.82 1.72 9.79
N HIS A 105 -4.00 1.77 10.40
CA HIS A 105 -4.17 1.79 11.85
C HIS A 105 -4.73 0.45 12.36
N SER A 106 -4.23 -0.03 13.50
CA SER A 106 -4.62 -1.31 14.12
C SER A 106 -6.15 -1.45 14.28
N LEU A 107 -6.81 -0.39 14.76
CA LEU A 107 -8.25 -0.31 14.92
C LEU A 107 -9.05 -0.54 13.62
N MET A 108 -8.52 -0.12 12.45
CA MET A 108 -9.17 -0.41 11.16
C MET A 108 -9.20 -1.91 10.85
N ASN A 109 -8.29 -2.65 11.46
CA ASN A 109 -8.15 -4.10 11.33
C ASN A 109 -8.85 -4.85 12.48
N GLY A 110 -9.58 -4.15 13.35
CA GLY A 110 -10.21 -4.74 14.54
C GLY A 110 -9.21 -5.17 15.61
N ILE A 111 -8.01 -4.58 15.62
CA ILE A 111 -6.93 -4.88 16.56
C ILE A 111 -6.85 -3.73 17.57
N GLY A 112 -7.12 -4.03 18.83
CA GLY A 112 -7.06 -3.06 19.93
C GLY A 112 -7.22 -3.76 21.28
N LEU A 113 -6.75 -3.08 22.34
CA LEU A 113 -6.91 -3.54 23.72
C LEU A 113 -8.27 -3.10 24.25
N ARG A 114 -9.05 -4.03 24.80
CA ARG A 114 -10.32 -3.72 25.47
C ARG A 114 -10.09 -3.58 26.97
N GLY A 115 -10.35 -2.39 27.51
CA GLY A 115 -10.37 -2.16 28.94
C GLY A 115 -11.41 -3.04 29.64
N GLY A 116 -11.07 -3.60 30.80
CA GLY A 116 -11.96 -4.47 31.58
C GLY A 116 -12.07 -5.91 31.08
N ALA A 117 -11.35 -6.30 30.03
CA ALA A 117 -11.25 -7.71 29.62
C ALA A 117 -10.39 -8.53 30.60
N SER A 118 -10.56 -9.85 30.63
CA SER A 118 -9.72 -10.72 31.46
C SER A 118 -8.23 -10.63 31.07
N PRO A 119 -7.29 -10.91 31.98
CA PRO A 119 -5.86 -10.88 31.67
C PRO A 119 -5.48 -11.71 30.44
N GLU A 120 -6.08 -12.89 30.26
CA GLU A 120 -5.81 -13.76 29.11
C GLU A 120 -6.30 -13.15 27.79
N VAL A 121 -7.43 -12.45 27.82
CA VAL A 121 -7.95 -11.74 26.64
C VAL A 121 -7.06 -10.55 26.31
N GLN A 122 -6.61 -9.78 27.31
CA GLN A 122 -5.71 -8.65 27.10
C GLN A 122 -4.35 -9.11 26.54
N GLN A 123 -3.81 -10.22 27.05
CA GLN A 123 -2.56 -10.81 26.57
C GLN A 123 -2.66 -11.16 25.07
N ARG A 124 -3.72 -11.88 24.66
CA ARG A 124 -3.97 -12.20 23.24
C ARG A 124 -4.15 -10.94 22.37
N GLN A 125 -4.78 -9.89 22.91
CA GLN A 125 -4.92 -8.63 22.19
C GLN A 125 -3.58 -7.89 22.04
N ALA A 126 -2.72 -7.93 23.06
CA ALA A 126 -1.39 -7.35 23.05
C ALA A 126 -0.45 -8.08 22.06
N GLU A 127 -0.57 -9.40 21.97
CA GLU A 127 0.13 -10.22 20.97
C GLU A 127 -0.28 -9.81 19.54
N ARG A 128 -1.57 -9.74 19.25
CA ARG A 128 -2.07 -9.28 17.93
C ARG A 128 -1.65 -7.85 17.60
N LEU A 129 -1.56 -6.97 18.60
CA LEU A 129 -1.08 -5.61 18.40
C LEU A 129 0.42 -5.57 18.10
N SER A 130 1.21 -6.41 18.78
CA SER A 130 2.64 -6.58 18.52
C SER A 130 2.90 -7.15 17.12
N GLU A 131 2.13 -8.17 16.71
CA GLU A 131 2.16 -8.72 15.35
C GLU A 131 1.84 -7.65 14.30
N PHE A 132 0.80 -6.86 14.53
CA PHE A 132 0.45 -5.74 13.64
C PHE A 132 1.57 -4.71 13.54
N ALA A 133 2.19 -4.35 14.67
CA ALA A 133 3.29 -3.39 14.71
C ALA A 133 4.55 -3.91 13.98
N GLY A 134 4.80 -5.22 14.02
CA GLY A 134 5.88 -5.87 13.27
C GLY A 134 5.66 -5.91 11.75
N GLY A 135 4.43 -5.68 11.30
CA GLY A 135 4.04 -5.76 9.89
C GLY A 135 3.82 -7.20 9.40
N ASP A 136 3.09 -7.34 8.29
CA ASP A 136 2.80 -8.66 7.72
C ASP A 136 3.95 -9.12 6.80
N TRP A 137 4.75 -10.06 7.28
CA TRP A 137 5.87 -10.63 6.53
C TRP A 137 5.44 -11.28 5.22
N ARG A 138 4.20 -11.79 5.11
CA ARG A 138 3.67 -12.36 3.87
C ARG A 138 3.46 -11.28 2.84
N LEU A 139 2.91 -10.12 3.23
CA LEU A 139 2.78 -8.96 2.33
C LEU A 139 4.13 -8.39 1.93
N LYS A 140 5.12 -8.41 2.83
CA LYS A 140 6.50 -8.02 2.51
C LYS A 140 7.11 -8.97 1.47
N GLY A 141 7.07 -10.28 1.72
CA GLY A 141 7.58 -11.29 0.79
C GLY A 141 6.84 -11.28 -0.55
N TRP A 142 5.54 -11.02 -0.52
CA TRP A 142 4.70 -10.85 -1.70
C TRP A 142 5.12 -9.67 -2.55
N ARG A 143 5.32 -8.48 -1.95
CA ARG A 143 5.89 -7.34 -2.67
C ARG A 143 7.27 -7.68 -3.22
N ASP A 144 8.10 -8.32 -2.41
CA ASP A 144 9.42 -8.71 -2.86
C ASP A 144 9.37 -9.79 -3.95
N HIS A 145 8.23 -10.39 -4.30
CA HIS A 145 8.12 -11.33 -5.42
C HIS A 145 7.30 -10.74 -6.57
N GLU A 146 6.01 -10.53 -6.34
CA GLU A 146 5.04 -10.18 -7.37
C GLU A 146 5.30 -8.80 -7.96
N TYR A 147 5.55 -7.80 -7.11
CA TYR A 147 5.85 -6.46 -7.62
C TYR A 147 7.10 -6.48 -8.51
N ARG A 148 8.13 -7.27 -8.16
CA ARG A 148 9.33 -7.41 -9.01
C ARG A 148 9.01 -8.03 -10.37
N LEU A 149 8.15 -9.05 -10.43
CA LEU A 149 7.69 -9.62 -11.70
C LEU A 149 6.94 -8.60 -12.55
N MET A 150 6.05 -7.83 -11.93
CA MET A 150 5.29 -6.80 -12.63
C MET A 150 6.17 -5.66 -13.16
N THR A 151 7.26 -5.34 -12.46
CA THR A 151 8.22 -4.31 -12.90
C THR A 151 9.12 -4.75 -14.05
N ALA A 152 9.26 -6.06 -14.31
CA ALA A 152 10.22 -6.59 -15.29
C ALA A 152 9.98 -6.12 -16.75
N ARG A 153 8.81 -5.58 -17.05
CA ARG A 153 8.47 -4.99 -18.36
C ARG A 153 8.86 -3.51 -18.51
N PHE A 154 9.40 -2.89 -17.47
CA PHE A 154 9.79 -1.48 -17.46
C PHE A 154 11.29 -1.36 -17.18
N GLU A 155 11.86 -0.21 -17.56
CA GLU A 155 13.24 0.10 -17.21
C GLU A 155 13.41 0.16 -15.68
N PRO A 156 14.47 -0.45 -15.11
CA PRO A 156 14.60 -0.63 -13.66
C PRO A 156 14.54 0.66 -12.84
N ASP A 157 15.03 1.77 -13.38
CA ASP A 157 15.10 3.07 -12.71
C ASP A 157 14.02 4.06 -13.19
N ALA A 158 13.02 3.58 -13.93
CA ALA A 158 12.00 4.44 -14.50
C ALA A 158 11.00 4.99 -13.49
N ASP A 159 10.45 6.13 -13.88
CA ASP A 159 9.17 6.65 -13.40
C ASP A 159 8.12 6.36 -14.47
N VAL A 160 7.18 5.48 -14.18
CA VAL A 160 6.13 5.11 -15.12
C VAL A 160 4.85 5.84 -14.73
N PRO A 161 4.25 6.66 -15.61
CA PRO A 161 2.97 7.30 -15.34
C PRO A 161 1.95 6.30 -14.83
N LEU A 162 1.22 6.65 -13.76
CA LEU A 162 0.27 5.72 -13.13
C LEU A 162 -0.75 5.17 -14.12
N ARG A 163 -1.20 5.97 -15.09
CA ARG A 163 -2.11 5.50 -16.16
C ARG A 163 -1.48 4.38 -17.00
N GLU A 164 -0.19 4.49 -17.32
CA GLU A 164 0.52 3.55 -18.19
C GLU A 164 0.82 2.27 -17.42
N TRP A 165 1.15 2.39 -16.14
CA TRP A 165 1.21 1.26 -15.22
C TRP A 165 -0.13 0.52 -15.13
N GLN A 166 -1.25 1.25 -15.01
CA GLN A 166 -2.58 0.64 -14.95
C GLN A 166 -3.06 0.08 -16.29
N GLN A 167 -2.60 0.63 -17.40
CA GLN A 167 -2.85 0.06 -18.73
C GLN A 167 -2.09 -1.25 -18.93
N ALA A 168 -0.85 -1.31 -18.43
CA ALA A 168 -0.03 -2.51 -18.40
C ALA A 168 -0.63 -3.62 -17.54
N TRP A 169 -1.13 -3.21 -16.37
CA TRP A 169 -1.64 -4.08 -15.33
C TRP A 169 -3.03 -3.60 -14.90
N PRO A 170 -4.08 -3.93 -15.67
CA PRO A 170 -5.43 -3.45 -15.38
C PRO A 170 -5.90 -3.86 -13.96
N PRO A 171 -6.33 -2.89 -13.13
CA PRO A 171 -6.97 -3.19 -11.86
C PRO A 171 -8.40 -3.69 -12.07
N GLY A 172 -8.93 -4.38 -11.06
CA GLY A 172 -10.34 -4.78 -11.02
C GLY A 172 -10.58 -6.02 -10.15
N PRO A 173 -11.84 -6.44 -9.99
CA PRO A 173 -12.21 -7.56 -9.14
C PRO A 173 -11.50 -8.89 -9.49
N ALA A 174 -11.35 -9.19 -10.79
CA ALA A 174 -10.65 -10.37 -11.27
C ALA A 174 -9.16 -10.33 -10.90
N ALA A 175 -8.48 -9.22 -11.17
CA ALA A 175 -7.07 -9.00 -10.82
C ALA A 175 -6.84 -9.09 -9.31
N SER A 176 -7.75 -8.55 -8.50
CA SER A 176 -7.69 -8.64 -7.05
C SER A 176 -7.85 -10.09 -6.57
N ARG A 177 -8.79 -10.87 -7.13
CA ARG A 177 -8.95 -12.29 -6.81
C ARG A 177 -7.72 -13.10 -7.19
N GLU A 178 -7.17 -12.87 -8.37
CA GLU A 178 -5.93 -13.49 -8.85
C GLU A 178 -4.78 -13.21 -7.87
N ALA A 179 -4.55 -11.94 -7.51
CA ALA A 179 -3.50 -11.56 -6.58
C ALA A 179 -3.65 -12.28 -5.22
N PHE A 180 -4.87 -12.37 -4.68
CA PHE A 180 -5.12 -13.13 -3.45
C PHE A 180 -4.91 -14.64 -3.61
N ALA A 181 -5.31 -15.22 -4.74
CA ALA A 181 -5.13 -16.65 -5.02
C ALA A 181 -3.64 -17.01 -5.07
N GLN A 182 -2.80 -16.13 -5.62
CA GLN A 182 -1.36 -16.30 -5.65
C GLN A 182 -0.72 -16.03 -4.27
N LEU A 183 -1.11 -14.94 -3.60
CA LEU A 183 -0.61 -14.56 -2.26
C LEU A 183 -0.92 -15.62 -1.18
N ILE A 184 -2.13 -16.20 -1.20
CA ILE A 184 -2.56 -17.22 -0.24
C ILE A 184 -2.15 -18.63 -0.70
N GLY A 185 -2.18 -18.89 -2.00
CA GLY A 185 -1.77 -20.16 -2.58
C GLY A 185 -2.84 -21.26 -2.47
N PRO A 186 -2.46 -22.51 -2.11
CA PRO A 186 -3.37 -23.66 -2.12
C PRO A 186 -4.61 -23.55 -1.23
N THR A 187 -4.56 -22.74 -0.18
CA THR A 187 -5.66 -22.60 0.79
C THR A 187 -6.68 -21.52 0.41
N PHE A 188 -6.51 -20.85 -0.74
CA PHE A 188 -7.41 -19.77 -1.17
C PHE A 188 -8.87 -20.27 -1.31
N PRO A 189 -9.85 -19.64 -0.62
CA PRO A 189 -11.16 -20.25 -0.45
C PRO A 189 -12.25 -19.85 -1.47
N LEU A 190 -12.03 -18.84 -2.31
CA LEU A 190 -13.12 -18.21 -3.09
C LEU A 190 -13.34 -18.81 -4.49
N GLY A 191 -12.80 -20.00 -4.76
CA GLY A 191 -12.68 -20.55 -6.11
C GLY A 191 -11.62 -19.81 -6.92
N ARG A 192 -10.68 -20.52 -7.53
CA ARG A 192 -9.63 -19.87 -8.34
C ARG A 192 -10.25 -19.30 -9.62
N PRO A 193 -9.90 -18.06 -10.00
CA PRO A 193 -10.29 -17.51 -11.30
C PRO A 193 -9.65 -18.30 -12.45
#